data_AF-A0A356CG10-F1
#
_entry.id   AF-A0A356CG10-F1
#
_cell.length_a   1.000
_cell.length_b   1.000
_cell.length_c   1.000
_cell.angle_alpha   90.00
_cell.angle_beta   90.00
_cell.angle_gamma   90.00
#
_symmetry.space_group_name_H-M   'P 1'
#
loop_
_entity.id
_entity.type
_entity.pdbx_description
1 polymer ?
#
loop_
_entity_poly.entity_id
_entity_poly.type
_entity_poly.pdbx_seq_one_letter_code
_entity_poly.pdbx_strand_id
1 'polypeptide(L)' 'MYRHNVRLLKIFNFLIGFSLFAPLAIIYFSRVSGSYTLGASIFGITMLASAIFEVPTGIWS' A
#
# COMPACT_ATOMS: atom_id res chain seq x y z
N MET A 1 -24.83 -3.43 -19.35
CA MET A 1 -24.81 -2.84 -17.99
C MET A 1 -23.40 -2.81 -17.36
N TYR A 2 -22.52 -3.80 -17.56
CA TYR A 2 -21.19 -3.84 -16.91
C TYR A 2 -20.06 -2.99 -17.57
N ARG A 3 -20.13 -2.70 -18.87
CA ARG A 3 -19.02 -2.02 -19.59
C ARG A 3 -18.78 -0.56 -19.19
N HIS A 4 -19.79 0.14 -18.69
CA HIS A 4 -19.68 1.56 -18.37
C HIS A 4 -18.86 1.79 -17.08
N ASN A 5 -19.01 0.90 -16.11
CA ASN A 5 -18.34 1.02 -14.81
C ASN A 5 -16.86 0.62 -14.86
N VAL A 6 -16.43 -0.17 -15.84
CA VAL A 6 -15.02 -0.61 -15.97
C VAL A 6 -14.08 0.59 -16.13
N ARG A 7 -14.49 1.63 -16.85
CA ARG A 7 -13.66 2.82 -17.07
C ARG A 7 -13.49 3.63 -15.78
N LEU A 8 -14.58 3.81 -15.04
CA LEU A 8 -14.59 4.44 -13.71
C LEU A 8 -13.79 3.63 -12.70
N LEU A 9 -13.97 2.31 -12.65
CA LEU A 9 -13.24 1.41 -11.75
C LEU A 9 -11.73 1.43 -12.02
N LYS A 10 -11.33 1.56 -13.28
CA LYS A 10 -9.92 1.65 -13.67
C LYS A 10 -9.28 2.97 -13.22
N ILE A 11 -9.99 4.08 -13.42
CA ILE A 11 -9.55 5.41 -12.95
C ILE A 11 -9.48 5.43 -11.42
N PHE A 12 -10.50 4.89 -10.74
CA PHE A 12 -10.54 4.79 -9.29
C PHE A 12 -9.37 3.95 -8.73
N ASN A 13 -9.12 2.76 -9.30
CA ASN A 13 -7.98 1.93 -8.92
C ASN A 13 -6.64 2.64 -9.19
N PHE A 14 -6.52 3.40 -10.28
CA PHE A 14 -5.33 4.18 -10.55
C PHE A 14 -5.12 5.29 -9.52
N LEU A 15 -6.16 6.06 -9.17
CA LEU A 15 -6.06 7.14 -8.18
C LEU A 15 -5.72 6.62 -6.78
N ILE A 16 -6.25 5.45 -6.39
CA ILE A 16 -5.93 4.81 -5.10
C ILE A 16 -4.52 4.21 -5.12
N GLY A 17 -4.13 3.56 -6.22
CA GLY A 17 -2.80 2.97 -6.37
C GLY A 17 -1.68 4.01 -6.56
N PHE A 18 -2.02 5.21 -7.03
CA PHE A 18 -1.06 6.31 -7.24
C PHE A 18 -0.74 7.00 -5.92
N SER A 19 0.05 6.32 -5.10
CA SER A 19 0.58 6.86 -3.85
C SER A 19 2.10 6.89 -3.90
N LEU A 20 2.66 8.10 -3.87
CA LEU A 20 4.11 8.33 -3.69
C LEU A 20 4.54 8.17 -2.22
N PHE A 21 3.61 7.78 -1.33
CA PHE A 21 3.88 7.63 0.08
C PHE A 21 4.94 6.57 0.36
N ALA A 22 4.93 5.46 -0.39
CA ALA A 22 5.91 4.39 -0.20
C ALA A 22 7.38 4.87 -0.38
N PRO A 23 7.77 5.46 -1.52
CA PRO A 23 9.13 5.98 -1.68
C PRO A 23 9.45 7.14 -0.72
N LEU A 24 8.48 7.99 -0.36
CA LEU A 24 8.69 9.04 0.65
C LEU A 24 8.95 8.47 2.04
N ALA A 25 8.18 7.47 2.45
CA ALA A 25 8.29 6.83 3.75
C ALA A 25 9.63 6.11 3.92
N ILE A 26 10.14 5.42 2.89
CA ILE A 26 11.43 4.72 3.02
C ILE A 26 12.59 5.69 3.22
N ILE A 27 12.60 6.84 2.52
CA ILE A 27 13.61 7.88 2.67
C ILE A 27 13.51 8.54 4.05
N TYR A 28 12.28 8.78 4.53
CA TYR A 28 12.05 9.35 5.85
C TYR A 28 12.52 8.39 6.95
N PHE A 29 12.09 7.14 6.92
CA PHE A 29 12.45 6.16 7.94
C PHE A 29 13.93 5.76 7.88
N SER A 30 14.55 5.73 6.70
CA SER A 30 16.00 5.55 6.59
C SER A 30 16.77 6.72 7.19
N ARG A 31 16.26 7.95 7.08
CA ARG A 31 16.86 9.15 7.69
C ARG A 31 16.68 9.17 9.21
N VAL A 32 15.52 8.78 9.73
CA VAL A 32 15.24 8.75 11.17
C VAL A 32 16.00 7.62 11.87
N SER A 33 16.05 6.43 11.26
CA SER A 33 16.76 5.27 11.83
C SER A 33 18.27 5.25 11.55
N GLY A 34 18.74 6.09 10.63
CA GLY A 34 20.14 6.11 10.18
C GLY A 34 20.56 4.88 9.36
N SER A 35 19.64 3.95 9.06
CA SER A 35 19.92 2.71 8.33
C SER A 35 18.83 2.40 7.31
N TYR A 36 19.25 2.11 6.09
CA TYR A 36 18.35 1.65 5.03
C TYR A 36 17.70 0.30 5.34
N THR A 37 18.39 -0.57 6.08
CA THR A 37 17.86 -1.88 6.50
C THR A 37 16.72 -1.71 7.49
N LEU A 38 16.86 -0.80 8.45
CA LEU A 38 15.81 -0.49 9.42
C LEU A 38 14.61 0.17 8.73
N GLY A 39 14.83 1.11 7.83
CA GLY A 39 13.76 1.72 7.03
C GLY A 39 13.00 0.69 6.17
N ALA A 40 13.70 -0.26 5.56
CA ALA A 40 13.08 -1.34 4.77
C ALA A 40 12.34 -2.37 5.63
N SER A 41 12.79 -2.62 6.86
CA SER A 41 12.11 -3.57 7.78
C SER A 41 10.69 -3.13 8.11
N ILE A 42 10.44 -1.82 8.20
CA ILE A 42 9.10 -1.26 8.41
C ILE A 42 8.18 -1.66 7.26
N PHE A 43 8.62 -1.53 6.00
CA PHE A 43 7.86 -2.01 4.84
C PHE A 43 7.53 -3.50 4.92
N GLY A 44 8.48 -4.32 5.35
CA GLY A 44 8.26 -5.74 5.56
C GLY A 44 7.16 -6.02 6.58
N ILE A 45 7.16 -5.32 7.70
CA ILE A 45 6.12 -5.42 8.74
C ILE A 45 4.76 -4.97 8.19
N THR A 46 4.71 -3.85 7.45
CA THR A 46 3.45 -3.36 6.86
C THR A 46 2.87 -4.35 5.85
N MET A 47 3.72 -4.98 5.03
CA MET A 47 3.29 -6.00 4.05
C MET A 47 2.77 -7.25 4.73
N LEU A 48 3.45 -7.73 5.78
CA LEU A 48 2.99 -8.85 6.59
C LEU A 48 1.66 -8.55 7.28
N ALA A 49 1.53 -7.36 7.87
CA ALA A 49 0.27 -6.92 8.47
C ALA A 49 -0.85 -6.88 7.41
N SER A 50 -0.58 -6.32 6.23
CA SER A 50 -1.53 -6.29 5.12
C SER A 50 -2.02 -7.69 4.77
N ALA A 51 -1.12 -8.65 4.59
CA ALA A 51 -1.49 -10.04 4.26
C ALA A 51 -2.33 -10.71 5.37
N ILE A 52 -2.01 -10.45 6.64
CA ILE A 52 -2.77 -10.99 7.78
C ILE A 52 -4.18 -10.40 7.84
N PHE A 53 -4.32 -9.09 7.60
CA PHE A 53 -5.59 -8.39 7.69
C PHE A 53 -6.43 -8.46 6.40
N GLU A 54 -5.86 -8.86 5.27
CA GLU A 54 -6.58 -9.01 3.99
C GLU A 54 -7.68 -10.09 4.09
N VAL A 55 -7.41 -11.21 4.75
CA VAL A 55 -8.39 -12.29 4.95
C VAL A 55 -9.60 -11.85 5.81
N PRO A 56 -9.43 -11.31 7.04
CA PRO A 56 -10.56 -10.89 7.86
C PRO A 56 -11.33 -9.72 7.23
N THR A 57 -10.65 -8.78 6.56
CA THR A 57 -11.33 -7.66 5.87
C THR A 57 -12.10 -8.12 4.64
N GLY A 58 -11.60 -9.12 3.91
CA GLY A 58 -12.33 -9.74 2.79
C GLY A 58 -13.59 -10.49 3.22
N ILE A 59 -13.64 -11.05 4.44
CA ILE A 59 -14.83 -11.72 4.98
C ILE A 59 -15.94 -10.73 5.35
N TRP A 60 -15.58 -9.50 5.72
CA TRP A 60 -16.52 -8.46 6.17
C TRP A 60 -16.99 -7.53 5.04
N SER A 61 -16.52 -7.73 3.80
CA SER A 61 -16.76 -6.88 2.63
C SER A 61 -17.88 -7.37 1.71
#